data_AF-A0A928MH35-F1
#
_entry.id   AF-A0A928MH35-F1
#
_cell.length_a   1.000
_cell.length_b   1.000
_cell.length_c   1.000
_cell.angle_alpha   90.00
_cell.angle_beta   90.00
_cell.angle_gamma   90.00
#
_symmetry.space_group_name_H-M   'P 1'
#
loop_
_entity.id
_entity.type
_entity.pdbx_description
1 polymer ?
#
loop_
_entity_poly.entity_id
_entity_poly.type
_entity_poly.pdbx_seq_one_letter_code
_entity_poly.pdbx_strand_id
1 'polypeptide(L)'
;MRTRQLTVLGSAPAHSTVPPLGAVHSGRMASACATSSRYSTSTCSASGAVRNIMRSGTLISSLAIRRLSTAPGRTAHRSVNSILLPSHSEMGILGIRYYYINSSPVCPVPATPGRGKDYAMNISRALADFIVRTEFDDIPAYVIENQKKSVLDAIGITFGASTLGDGCREMIDLAQTLAAGGAGEATVMAYGMRLPAIWAAFANAAMAHGLDFGDTHDRSTMHSNSSSFPAALAVAEQMGGVDGRRLLTALVLGSEVCIRMAMAAEVNDISYGFYPPTIFSSYGATAAVAKLMGLTAEQIVSAFSFNLCQSTCSSELMNNKQTVVRSIREAFTARNAILSCCMAQRGLKGFDAPLEGKYGFYHAFLRDQYTPEKVLDGLGERWEAAELTYKVWPCCFGNHSPITATLQLLREHDLSAADIRHIEVEIGPPNIILCEPLEEKRNPENAINGKFSIPFNVASVIVKGNVTIDSFSDALLHDPDIRALTAKIDYVYHEDWPRGTETWATVRMDTDKGRFEKTVKSPFGTPANPMDAAAFEAKFDSCAAKAACPKTKEQLDAIKSAVRRLDTLDDIAELTALL
;
A
#
# COMPACT_ATOMS: atom_id res chain seq x y z
N MET A 1 -7.62 17.79 49.17
CA MET A 1 -7.32 17.60 50.61
C MET A 1 -8.28 16.56 51.19
N ARG A 2 -7.87 15.28 51.21
CA ARG A 2 -8.16 14.27 52.26
C ARG A 2 -7.54 12.94 51.83
N THR A 3 -6.57 12.54 52.63
CA THR A 3 -5.60 11.45 52.53
C THR A 3 -6.14 10.16 53.15
N ARG A 4 -5.84 8.99 52.57
CA ARG A 4 -5.69 7.67 53.23
C ARG A 4 -4.79 6.80 52.32
N GLN A 5 -3.47 6.80 52.53
CA GLN A 5 -2.66 5.87 53.35
C GLN A 5 -2.76 4.38 53.02
N LEU A 6 -1.58 3.86 52.65
CA LEU A 6 -1.14 2.48 52.39
C LEU A 6 -1.42 1.50 53.54
N THR A 7 -1.52 0.21 53.21
CA THR A 7 -0.86 -0.85 53.98
C THR A 7 -0.43 -2.02 53.08
N VAL A 8 0.85 -2.38 53.19
CA VAL A 8 1.55 -3.55 52.63
C VAL A 8 1.55 -4.66 53.69
N LEU A 9 1.46 -5.94 53.27
CA LEU A 9 1.91 -7.20 53.93
C LEU A 9 1.41 -8.34 53.00
N GLY A 10 2.14 -9.34 52.48
CA GLY A 10 3.45 -9.90 52.79
C GLY A 10 3.33 -11.25 53.51
N SER A 11 3.19 -12.38 52.79
CA SER A 11 3.68 -13.73 53.20
C SER A 11 3.29 -14.87 52.23
N ALA A 12 4.30 -15.50 51.59
CA ALA A 12 4.37 -16.94 51.23
C ALA A 12 4.92 -17.73 52.47
N PRO A 13 5.10 -19.09 52.55
CA PRO A 13 5.56 -20.03 51.50
C PRO A 13 5.07 -21.51 51.57
N ALA A 14 5.44 -22.34 50.56
CA ALA A 14 5.81 -23.78 50.63
C ALA A 14 6.07 -24.33 49.19
N HIS A 15 7.31 -24.58 48.77
CA HIS A 15 8.07 -25.86 48.82
C HIS A 15 7.52 -27.05 48.01
N SER A 16 8.22 -27.40 46.91
CA SER A 16 8.66 -28.77 46.61
C SER A 16 9.82 -28.79 45.60
N THR A 17 10.68 -29.80 45.73
CA THR A 17 12.06 -29.92 45.21
C THR A 17 12.20 -31.04 44.18
N VAL A 18 12.76 -30.74 42.98
CA VAL A 18 13.99 -31.29 42.29
C VAL A 18 14.32 -32.80 42.50
N PRO A 19 14.68 -33.62 41.45
CA PRO A 19 15.99 -33.47 40.77
C PRO A 19 16.18 -33.83 39.28
N PRO A 20 17.36 -33.47 38.70
CA PRO A 20 17.75 -33.72 37.31
C PRO A 20 18.83 -34.81 37.14
N LEU A 21 18.87 -35.44 35.95
CA LEU A 21 19.94 -36.30 35.40
C LEU A 21 19.84 -36.18 33.86
N GLY A 22 20.87 -36.06 33.04
CA GLY A 22 22.32 -36.05 33.22
C GLY A 22 22.99 -35.70 31.88
N ALA A 23 24.25 -35.26 31.94
CA ALA A 23 25.12 -35.01 30.79
C ALA A 23 25.94 -36.27 30.46
N VAL A 24 26.21 -36.54 29.17
CA VAL A 24 27.24 -37.49 28.72
C VAL A 24 27.96 -36.94 27.47
N HIS A 25 29.27 -36.75 27.65
CA HIS A 25 30.43 -36.89 26.75
C HIS A 25 30.29 -36.68 25.22
N SER A 26 31.03 -35.73 24.62
CA SER A 26 32.47 -35.75 24.25
C SER A 26 32.70 -36.26 22.81
N GLY A 27 33.43 -35.46 22.02
CA GLY A 27 33.80 -35.80 20.64
C GLY A 27 34.45 -34.64 19.91
N ARG A 28 35.74 -34.41 20.20
CA ARG A 28 36.64 -33.65 19.30
C ARG A 28 36.88 -34.50 18.05
N MET A 29 36.80 -33.90 16.86
CA MET A 29 37.75 -34.18 15.79
C MET A 29 37.92 -32.95 14.88
N ALA A 30 39.18 -32.64 14.64
CA ALA A 30 39.66 -31.59 13.76
C ALA A 30 40.14 -32.20 12.44
N SER A 31 40.44 -31.30 11.48
CA SER A 31 41.10 -31.53 10.19
C SER A 31 40.16 -31.98 9.06
N ALA A 32 40.30 -31.58 7.80
CA ALA A 32 41.18 -30.63 7.11
C ALA A 32 40.71 -30.57 5.63
N CYS A 33 41.14 -29.54 4.90
CA CYS A 33 41.58 -29.48 3.48
C CYS A 33 41.05 -30.56 2.49
N ALA A 34 40.73 -30.34 1.21
CA ALA A 34 41.11 -29.32 0.26
C ALA A 34 40.39 -29.62 -1.10
N THR A 35 40.16 -28.57 -1.90
CA THR A 35 40.40 -28.46 -3.36
C THR A 35 39.80 -29.44 -4.40
N SER A 36 39.20 -28.80 -5.41
CA SER A 36 39.31 -29.07 -6.87
C SER A 36 38.52 -30.26 -7.43
N SER A 37 38.04 -30.31 -8.68
CA SER A 37 37.82 -29.36 -9.78
C SER A 37 37.16 -30.14 -10.94
N ARG A 38 36.67 -29.40 -11.95
CA ARG A 38 36.48 -29.79 -13.37
C ARG A 38 35.22 -30.60 -13.71
N TYR A 39 34.29 -29.98 -14.44
CA TYR A 39 34.19 -29.89 -15.92
C TYR A 39 33.74 -31.20 -16.57
N SER A 40 32.55 -31.19 -17.15
CA SER A 40 32.24 -31.95 -18.36
C SER A 40 30.93 -31.44 -18.97
N THR A 41 31.09 -30.77 -20.11
CA THR A 41 30.06 -30.45 -21.10
C THR A 41 29.71 -31.70 -21.91
N SER A 42 28.42 -31.98 -22.13
CA SER A 42 27.99 -32.65 -23.36
C SER A 42 26.55 -32.28 -23.74
N THR A 43 26.45 -31.62 -24.88
CA THR A 43 25.27 -31.54 -25.74
C THR A 43 24.96 -32.91 -26.33
N CYS A 44 23.69 -33.34 -26.34
CA CYS A 44 23.13 -33.97 -27.54
C CYS A 44 21.59 -33.95 -27.54
N SER A 45 21.08 -33.68 -28.73
CA SER A 45 19.71 -33.53 -29.16
C SER A 45 18.96 -34.86 -29.35
N ALA A 46 17.64 -34.71 -29.52
CA ALA A 46 16.77 -35.47 -30.42
C ALA A 46 15.97 -36.65 -29.81
N SER A 47 14.69 -36.35 -29.55
CA SER A 47 13.48 -37.01 -30.07
C SER A 47 13.45 -38.55 -30.14
N GLY A 48 12.47 -39.14 -29.44
CA GLY A 48 12.04 -40.52 -29.66
C GLY A 48 10.77 -40.84 -28.90
N ALA A 49 9.74 -41.25 -29.63
CA ALA A 49 8.35 -41.34 -29.21
C ALA A 49 8.04 -42.46 -28.20
N VAL A 50 6.95 -42.18 -27.48
CA VAL A 50 6.07 -43.06 -26.69
C VAL A 50 5.78 -44.42 -27.32
N ARG A 51 5.81 -45.50 -26.51
CA ARG A 51 4.81 -46.60 -26.56
C ARG A 51 4.70 -47.39 -25.25
N ASN A 52 3.44 -47.66 -24.91
CA ASN A 52 2.83 -48.34 -23.77
C ASN A 52 3.39 -49.74 -23.38
N ILE A 53 3.20 -50.17 -22.12
CA ILE A 53 2.15 -51.12 -21.67
C ILE A 53 2.32 -51.49 -20.17
N MET A 54 1.20 -51.35 -19.44
CA MET A 54 0.68 -52.04 -18.23
C MET A 54 1.62 -52.65 -17.17
N ARG A 55 1.32 -52.34 -15.88
CA ARG A 55 0.59 -53.26 -14.98
C ARG A 55 0.22 -52.66 -13.60
N SER A 56 -1.10 -52.62 -13.35
CA SER A 56 -1.86 -53.00 -12.15
C SER A 56 -1.49 -52.52 -10.74
N GLY A 57 -2.49 -51.93 -10.07
CA GLY A 57 -2.57 -51.79 -8.61
C GLY A 57 -3.84 -51.05 -8.14
N THR A 58 -4.94 -51.79 -8.02
CA THR A 58 -6.23 -51.49 -7.33
C THR A 58 -6.00 -50.97 -5.89
N LEU A 59 -6.85 -50.25 -5.15
CA LEU A 59 -8.30 -50.28 -4.93
C LEU A 59 -8.64 -49.16 -3.90
N ILE A 60 -9.81 -48.52 -3.99
CA ILE A 60 -10.83 -48.31 -2.91
C ILE A 60 -11.77 -47.16 -3.30
N SER A 61 -13.04 -47.56 -3.40
CA SER A 61 -14.28 -46.83 -3.63
C SER A 61 -14.85 -46.19 -2.36
N SER A 62 -15.58 -45.07 -2.46
CA SER A 62 -16.95 -44.96 -1.88
C SER A 62 -17.76 -43.82 -2.51
N LEU A 63 -18.98 -44.16 -2.92
CA LEU A 63 -20.09 -43.32 -3.41
C LEU A 63 -20.77 -42.53 -2.27
N ALA A 64 -21.44 -41.41 -2.60
CA ALA A 64 -22.92 -41.36 -2.71
C ALA A 64 -23.48 -39.92 -2.76
N ILE A 65 -24.21 -39.60 -3.84
CA ILE A 65 -25.12 -38.45 -3.93
C ILE A 65 -26.56 -38.97 -3.81
N ARG A 66 -27.34 -38.39 -2.88
CA ARG A 66 -28.77 -38.65 -2.68
C ARG A 66 -29.63 -37.77 -3.58
N ARG A 67 -30.64 -38.38 -4.20
CA ARG A 67 -31.80 -37.74 -4.86
C ARG A 67 -32.84 -37.33 -3.83
N LEU A 68 -33.59 -36.27 -4.13
CA LEU A 68 -34.98 -36.09 -3.68
C LEU A 68 -35.84 -35.56 -4.84
N SER A 69 -37.09 -36.01 -4.87
CA SER A 69 -38.15 -35.78 -5.84
C SER A 69 -39.40 -35.36 -5.06
N THR A 70 -40.17 -34.37 -5.55
CA THR A 70 -41.66 -34.39 -5.76
C THR A 70 -42.17 -33.00 -6.21
N ALA A 71 -43.31 -32.99 -6.92
CA ALA A 71 -43.92 -31.93 -7.75
C ALA A 71 -45.01 -31.07 -7.01
N PRO A 72 -46.02 -30.43 -7.66
CA PRO A 72 -46.06 -29.38 -8.71
C PRO A 72 -46.99 -28.16 -8.34
N GLY A 73 -47.01 -27.09 -9.16
CA GLY A 73 -48.23 -26.26 -9.33
C GLY A 73 -48.11 -24.80 -9.79
N ARG A 74 -48.74 -24.50 -10.95
CA ARG A 74 -49.41 -23.23 -11.41
C ARG A 74 -48.55 -21.94 -11.52
N THR A 75 -48.65 -21.04 -12.50
CA THR A 75 -49.59 -20.73 -13.60
C THR A 75 -48.96 -19.66 -14.51
N ALA A 76 -49.22 -19.77 -15.83
CA ALA A 76 -49.34 -18.70 -16.85
C ALA A 76 -48.10 -17.80 -17.16
N HIS A 77 -47.79 -17.36 -18.39
CA HIS A 77 -48.63 -17.01 -19.54
C HIS A 77 -47.77 -17.01 -20.84
N ARG A 78 -48.38 -17.49 -21.92
CA ARG A 78 -48.31 -17.02 -23.34
C ARG A 78 -46.95 -16.92 -24.05
N SER A 79 -46.74 -17.83 -25.00
CA SER A 79 -46.82 -17.63 -26.49
C SER A 79 -45.43 -17.37 -27.06
N VAL A 80 -44.91 -18.12 -28.03
CA VAL A 80 -45.23 -18.02 -29.46
C VAL A 80 -44.88 -19.34 -30.19
N ASN A 81 -45.80 -19.72 -31.09
CA ASN A 81 -45.71 -20.56 -32.29
C ASN A 81 -44.51 -21.48 -32.52
N SER A 82 -44.86 -22.77 -32.59
CA SER A 82 -44.32 -23.84 -33.43
C SER A 82 -44.04 -23.43 -34.89
N ILE A 83 -43.00 -24.01 -35.50
CA ILE A 83 -43.12 -24.96 -36.64
C ILE A 83 -41.73 -25.41 -37.14
N LEU A 84 -41.51 -26.72 -37.01
CA LEU A 84 -40.83 -27.71 -37.88
C LEU A 84 -39.36 -27.52 -38.35
N LEU A 85 -38.52 -28.45 -37.89
CA LEU A 85 -37.33 -29.01 -38.58
C LEU A 85 -37.77 -29.91 -39.77
N PRO A 86 -36.90 -30.15 -40.77
CA PRO A 86 -36.09 -31.39 -40.77
C PRO A 86 -34.65 -31.18 -41.34
N SER A 87 -33.59 -31.74 -40.71
CA SER A 87 -32.94 -33.05 -40.95
C SER A 87 -31.66 -32.97 -41.80
N HIS A 88 -30.54 -33.52 -41.26
CA HIS A 88 -29.38 -34.23 -41.85
C HIS A 88 -28.90 -33.86 -43.27
N SER A 89 -27.61 -33.71 -43.62
CA SER A 89 -26.35 -34.30 -43.16
C SER A 89 -25.17 -33.69 -43.94
N GLU A 90 -23.95 -33.95 -43.46
CA GLU A 90 -22.67 -34.06 -44.18
C GLU A 90 -21.54 -33.04 -43.92
N MET A 91 -20.44 -33.65 -43.44
CA MET A 91 -19.02 -33.32 -43.40
C MET A 91 -18.49 -32.02 -44.01
N GLY A 92 -17.59 -31.36 -43.27
CA GLY A 92 -16.67 -30.38 -43.84
C GLY A 92 -15.67 -29.81 -42.82
N ILE A 93 -14.56 -30.52 -42.63
CA ILE A 93 -13.19 -30.08 -42.27
C ILE A 93 -13.05 -28.69 -41.60
N LEU A 94 -12.55 -28.69 -40.35
CA LEU A 94 -12.08 -27.51 -39.62
C LEU A 94 -11.01 -26.74 -40.43
N GLY A 95 -11.41 -25.61 -41.02
CA GLY A 95 -10.53 -24.50 -41.35
C GLY A 95 -10.84 -23.33 -40.42
N ILE A 96 -9.99 -23.09 -39.43
CA ILE A 96 -10.08 -21.89 -38.59
C ILE A 96 -9.68 -20.69 -39.46
N ARG A 97 -10.68 -20.01 -40.03
CA ARG A 97 -10.52 -18.69 -40.64
C ARG A 97 -10.65 -17.63 -39.55
N TYR A 98 -9.62 -16.81 -39.37
CA TYR A 98 -9.70 -15.55 -38.66
C TYR A 98 -10.72 -14.65 -39.38
N TYR A 99 -11.86 -14.37 -38.73
CA TYR A 99 -12.75 -13.30 -39.16
C TYR A 99 -12.20 -11.97 -38.64
N TYR A 100 -11.64 -11.17 -39.54
CA TYR A 100 -11.52 -9.73 -39.34
C TYR A 100 -12.94 -9.14 -39.32
N ILE A 101 -13.41 -8.74 -38.15
CA ILE A 101 -14.59 -7.89 -38.03
C ILE A 101 -14.10 -6.46 -38.21
N ASN A 102 -14.32 -5.93 -39.41
CA ASN A 102 -14.07 -4.53 -39.73
C ASN A 102 -15.42 -3.88 -40.05
N SER A 103 -16.01 -3.16 -39.10
CA SER A 103 -16.87 -1.97 -39.32
C SER A 103 -17.55 -1.52 -38.02
N SER A 104 -16.97 -0.50 -37.39
CA SER A 104 -17.66 0.45 -36.52
C SER A 104 -16.98 1.82 -36.73
N PRO A 105 -17.72 2.94 -36.68
CA PRO A 105 -17.23 4.21 -37.18
C PRO A 105 -16.06 4.71 -36.34
N VAL A 106 -14.91 4.84 -37.00
CA VAL A 106 -13.71 5.46 -36.44
C VAL A 106 -14.05 6.90 -36.11
N CYS A 107 -14.09 7.25 -34.82
CA CYS A 107 -14.04 8.65 -34.40
C CYS A 107 -12.79 9.28 -35.03
N PRO A 108 -12.89 10.43 -35.72
CA PRO A 108 -11.72 11.04 -36.32
C PRO A 108 -10.77 11.47 -35.20
N VAL A 109 -9.69 10.70 -35.02
CA VAL A 109 -8.52 11.15 -34.26
C VAL A 109 -7.99 12.37 -35.03
N PRO A 110 -7.92 13.57 -34.42
CA PRO A 110 -7.35 14.71 -35.11
C PRO A 110 -5.91 14.36 -35.50
N ALA A 111 -5.60 14.57 -36.78
CA ALA A 111 -4.27 14.34 -37.33
C ALA A 111 -3.26 15.14 -36.51
N THR A 112 -2.40 14.43 -35.78
CA THR A 112 -1.29 15.03 -35.06
C THR A 112 -0.35 15.64 -36.10
N PRO A 113 0.00 16.94 -36.03
CA PRO A 113 1.03 17.49 -36.89
C PRO A 113 2.33 16.74 -36.57
N GLY A 114 2.99 16.21 -37.58
CA GLY A 114 4.25 15.49 -37.41
C GLY A 114 5.26 16.35 -36.65
N ARG A 115 5.59 15.96 -35.42
CA ARG A 115 6.78 16.42 -34.72
C ARG A 115 7.90 15.40 -34.92
N GLY A 116 8.76 15.68 -35.89
CA GLY A 116 10.09 15.10 -35.92
C GLY A 116 10.91 15.64 -34.74
N LYS A 117 11.50 14.71 -33.98
CA LYS A 117 12.63 14.84 -33.03
C LYS A 117 12.80 16.19 -32.31
N ASP A 118 12.44 16.21 -31.03
CA ASP A 118 13.31 16.67 -29.95
C ASP A 118 12.83 16.08 -28.61
N TYR A 119 13.48 14.99 -28.17
CA TYR A 119 13.43 14.54 -26.77
C TYR A 119 14.30 15.49 -25.94
N ALA A 120 13.92 16.77 -25.88
CA ALA A 120 14.77 17.84 -25.35
C ALA A 120 15.13 17.67 -23.86
N MET A 121 14.38 16.85 -23.11
CA MET A 121 14.77 16.42 -21.77
C MET A 121 14.80 14.91 -21.65
N ASN A 122 15.96 14.39 -21.26
CA ASN A 122 16.21 12.97 -21.00
C ASN A 122 15.88 12.65 -19.54
N ILE A 123 14.59 12.71 -19.18
CA ILE A 123 14.08 12.55 -17.81
C ILE A 123 14.49 11.19 -17.25
N SER A 124 14.30 10.13 -18.04
CA SER A 124 14.61 8.76 -17.62
C SER A 124 16.08 8.62 -17.24
N ARG A 125 16.99 9.16 -18.07
CA ARG A 125 18.42 9.13 -17.77
C ARG A 125 18.80 10.04 -16.62
N ALA A 126 18.25 11.25 -16.55
CA ALA A 126 18.58 12.21 -15.51
C ALA A 126 18.23 11.68 -14.11
N LEU A 127 17.05 11.05 -13.97
CA LEU A 127 16.67 10.38 -12.72
C LEU A 127 17.58 9.18 -12.42
N ALA A 128 17.92 8.36 -13.41
CA ALA A 128 18.83 7.24 -13.23
C ALA A 128 20.22 7.69 -12.75
N ASP A 129 20.79 8.74 -13.36
CA ASP A 129 22.07 9.31 -12.95
C ASP A 129 22.02 9.91 -11.54
N PHE A 130 20.91 10.57 -11.19
CA PHE A 130 20.69 11.08 -9.85
C PHE A 130 20.63 9.95 -8.80
N ILE A 131 19.90 8.87 -9.08
CA ILE A 131 19.83 7.71 -8.18
C ILE A 131 21.22 7.09 -7.99
N VAL A 132 21.99 6.90 -9.07
CA VAL A 132 23.33 6.33 -8.97
C VAL A 132 24.25 7.20 -8.12
N ARG A 133 24.33 8.50 -8.43
CA ARG A 133 25.36 9.38 -7.86
C ARG A 133 25.12 9.82 -6.41
N THR A 134 23.87 9.83 -5.96
CA THR A 134 23.51 10.40 -4.66
C THR A 134 23.96 9.47 -3.55
N GLU A 135 24.81 9.96 -2.66
CA GLU A 135 25.27 9.26 -1.47
C GLU A 135 24.57 9.79 -0.22
N PHE A 136 24.69 9.07 0.90
CA PHE A 136 24.04 9.46 2.15
C PHE A 136 24.39 10.88 2.58
N ASP A 137 25.66 11.27 2.42
CA ASP A 137 26.17 12.58 2.86
C ASP A 137 25.70 13.74 1.97
N ASP A 138 25.12 13.46 0.80
CA ASP A 138 24.47 14.46 -0.05
C ASP A 138 23.07 14.82 0.45
N ILE A 139 22.48 13.99 1.33
CA ILE A 139 21.12 14.13 1.82
C ILE A 139 21.13 14.96 3.12
N PRO A 140 20.42 16.10 3.17
CA PRO A 140 20.33 16.90 4.39
C PRO A 140 19.75 16.11 5.57
N ALA A 141 20.26 16.36 6.78
CA ALA A 141 19.86 15.65 7.99
C ALA A 141 18.34 15.70 8.25
N TYR A 142 17.65 16.80 7.94
CA TYR A 142 16.20 16.90 8.13
C TYR A 142 15.41 15.93 7.22
N VAL A 143 15.93 15.62 6.03
CA VAL A 143 15.34 14.63 5.10
C VAL A 143 15.52 13.22 5.66
N ILE A 144 16.71 12.94 6.21
CA ILE A 144 17.00 11.66 6.88
C ILE A 144 16.08 11.46 8.09
N GLU A 145 15.92 12.48 8.94
CA GLU A 145 15.02 12.41 10.10
C GLU A 145 13.56 12.22 9.68
N ASN A 146 13.13 12.84 8.58
CA ASN A 146 11.80 12.59 8.02
C ASN A 146 11.67 11.14 7.51
N GLN A 147 12.67 10.62 6.81
CA GLN A 147 12.64 9.24 6.33
C GLN A 147 12.60 8.22 7.49
N LYS A 148 13.30 8.48 8.61
CA LYS A 148 13.20 7.64 9.83
C LYS A 148 11.78 7.63 10.39
N LYS A 149 11.08 8.78 10.40
CA LYS A 149 9.66 8.84 10.77
C LYS A 149 8.81 7.99 9.83
N SER A 150 8.99 8.10 8.52
CA SER A 150 8.30 7.24 7.54
C SER A 150 8.56 5.75 7.75
N VAL A 151 9.79 5.35 8.08
CA VAL A 151 10.11 3.96 8.43
C VAL A 151 9.31 3.51 9.66
N LEU A 152 9.32 4.29 10.75
CA LEU A 152 8.58 3.96 11.96
C LEU A 152 7.07 3.88 11.71
N ASP A 153 6.54 4.81 10.91
CA ASP A 153 5.13 4.85 10.51
C ASP A 153 4.72 3.58 9.77
N ALA A 154 5.49 3.21 8.74
CA ALA A 154 5.21 2.03 7.93
C ALA A 154 5.27 0.74 8.75
N ILE A 155 6.25 0.60 9.66
CA ILE A 155 6.32 -0.57 10.57
C ILE A 155 5.06 -0.63 11.43
N GLY A 156 4.67 0.48 12.07
CA GLY A 156 3.47 0.55 12.90
C GLY A 156 2.23 0.14 12.11
N ILE A 157 2.02 0.70 10.93
CA ILE A 157 0.86 0.40 10.08
C ILE A 157 0.86 -1.04 9.63
N THR A 158 2.01 -1.59 9.23
CA THR A 158 2.12 -3.00 8.87
C THR A 158 1.71 -3.89 10.03
N PHE A 159 2.13 -3.58 11.26
CA PHE A 159 1.66 -4.29 12.45
C PHE A 159 0.15 -4.16 12.62
N GLY A 160 -0.42 -2.96 12.49
CA GLY A 160 -1.86 -2.78 12.60
C GLY A 160 -2.65 -3.56 11.56
N ALA A 161 -2.20 -3.51 10.30
CA ALA A 161 -2.83 -4.17 9.16
C ALA A 161 -2.73 -5.70 9.20
N SER A 162 -1.75 -6.26 9.90
CA SER A 162 -1.64 -7.72 10.07
C SER A 162 -2.89 -8.35 10.70
N THR A 163 -3.66 -7.59 11.49
CA THR A 163 -4.94 -8.03 12.03
C THR A 163 -6.13 -7.31 11.41
N LEU A 164 -6.02 -5.99 11.20
CA LEU A 164 -7.14 -5.13 10.82
C LEU A 164 -7.22 -4.83 9.31
N GLY A 165 -6.25 -5.27 8.52
CA GLY A 165 -6.18 -4.98 7.10
C GLY A 165 -7.04 -5.95 6.28
N ASP A 166 -8.02 -5.41 5.57
CA ASP A 166 -8.89 -6.20 4.69
C ASP A 166 -8.08 -6.91 3.60
N GLY A 167 -8.18 -8.24 3.52
CA GLY A 167 -7.46 -9.07 2.54
C GLY A 167 -5.97 -9.28 2.84
N CYS A 168 -5.42 -8.69 3.92
CA CYS A 168 -3.98 -8.77 4.20
C CYS A 168 -3.55 -10.18 4.59
N ARG A 169 -4.33 -10.88 5.41
CA ARG A 169 -4.04 -12.26 5.83
C ARG A 169 -3.99 -13.20 4.63
N GLU A 170 -4.97 -13.09 3.73
CA GLU A 170 -5.07 -13.90 2.52
C GLU A 170 -3.88 -13.68 1.60
N MET A 171 -3.36 -12.44 1.52
CA MET A 171 -2.17 -12.13 0.74
C MET A 171 -0.88 -12.73 1.34
N ILE A 172 -0.81 -12.84 2.67
CA ILE A 172 0.31 -13.47 3.37
C ILE A 172 0.27 -14.99 3.18
N ASP A 173 -0.90 -15.60 3.33
CA ASP A 173 -1.11 -17.04 3.08
C ASP A 173 -0.78 -17.39 1.61
N LEU A 174 -1.16 -16.52 0.67
CA LEU A 174 -0.81 -16.65 -0.75
C LEU A 174 0.70 -16.54 -0.97
N ALA A 175 1.36 -15.55 -0.36
CA ALA A 175 2.81 -15.38 -0.45
C ALA A 175 3.54 -16.62 0.06
N GLN A 176 3.11 -17.17 1.20
CA GLN A 176 3.67 -18.40 1.77
C GLN A 176 3.48 -19.60 0.83
N THR A 177 2.29 -19.73 0.23
CA THR A 177 1.98 -20.82 -0.71
C THR A 177 2.84 -20.73 -1.97
N LEU A 178 2.98 -19.54 -2.55
CA LEU A 178 3.78 -19.31 -3.76
C LEU A 178 5.29 -19.39 -3.49
N ALA A 179 5.71 -19.17 -2.26
CA ALA A 179 7.09 -19.30 -1.80
C ALA A 179 7.48 -20.73 -1.39
N ALA A 180 6.58 -21.71 -1.50
CA ALA A 180 6.83 -23.08 -1.03
C ALA A 180 8.13 -23.67 -1.62
N GLY A 181 9.04 -24.09 -0.74
CA GLY A 181 10.36 -24.61 -1.10
C GLY A 181 11.43 -23.56 -1.41
N GLY A 182 11.10 -22.27 -1.32
CA GLY A 182 12.05 -21.15 -1.45
C GLY A 182 12.88 -20.90 -0.17
N ALA A 183 13.95 -20.12 -0.31
CA ALA A 183 14.80 -19.72 0.81
C ALA A 183 14.13 -18.64 1.69
N GLY A 184 14.32 -18.71 3.00
CA GLY A 184 13.88 -17.66 3.94
C GLY A 184 14.85 -16.48 3.95
N GLU A 185 14.72 -15.57 2.98
CA GLU A 185 15.65 -14.46 2.75
C GLU A 185 15.29 -13.20 3.54
N ALA A 186 13.99 -12.88 3.67
CA ALA A 186 13.52 -11.65 4.29
C ALA A 186 12.30 -11.88 5.20
N THR A 187 12.10 -10.97 6.14
CA THR A 187 11.12 -11.08 7.23
C THR A 187 9.72 -10.67 6.77
N VAL A 188 8.70 -11.46 7.11
CA VAL A 188 7.29 -11.05 7.04
C VAL A 188 6.93 -10.44 8.40
N MET A 189 6.81 -9.12 8.45
CA MET A 189 6.59 -8.34 9.66
C MET A 189 5.33 -8.79 10.40
N ALA A 190 5.36 -8.84 11.73
CA ALA A 190 4.26 -9.32 12.59
C ALA A 190 3.89 -10.81 12.49
N TYR A 191 4.62 -11.65 11.74
CA TYR A 191 4.33 -13.09 11.63
C TYR A 191 5.50 -14.02 12.01
N GLY A 192 6.68 -13.47 12.32
CA GLY A 192 7.85 -14.24 12.75
C GLY A 192 8.37 -15.25 11.71
N MET A 193 7.93 -15.15 10.46
CA MET A 193 8.32 -16.02 9.36
C MET A 193 9.23 -15.29 8.38
N ARG A 194 10.02 -16.05 7.61
CA ARG A 194 10.85 -15.54 6.53
C ARG A 194 10.50 -16.21 5.21
N LEU A 195 10.45 -15.44 4.14
CA LEU A 195 10.15 -15.88 2.77
C LEU A 195 11.25 -15.40 1.82
N PRO A 196 11.29 -15.89 0.56
CA PRO A 196 12.10 -15.26 -0.48
C PRO A 196 11.75 -13.77 -0.56
N ALA A 197 12.73 -12.92 -0.81
CA ALA A 197 12.61 -11.47 -0.60
C ALA A 197 11.46 -10.84 -1.39
N ILE A 198 11.24 -11.30 -2.62
CA ILE A 198 10.13 -10.84 -3.45
C ILE A 198 8.75 -11.13 -2.84
N TRP A 199 8.60 -12.26 -2.13
CA TRP A 199 7.35 -12.66 -1.49
C TRP A 199 7.18 -12.06 -0.10
N ALA A 200 8.27 -11.86 0.64
CA ALA A 200 8.24 -11.07 1.88
C ALA A 200 7.84 -9.61 1.59
N ALA A 201 8.41 -8.99 0.56
CA ALA A 201 8.02 -7.65 0.12
C ALA A 201 6.55 -7.58 -0.32
N PHE A 202 6.07 -8.56 -1.08
CA PHE A 202 4.67 -8.66 -1.49
C PHE A 202 3.73 -8.72 -0.28
N ALA A 203 4.00 -9.59 0.70
CA ALA A 203 3.22 -9.73 1.92
C ALA A 203 3.23 -8.44 2.78
N ASN A 204 4.42 -7.89 3.00
CA ASN A 204 4.60 -6.68 3.80
C ASN A 204 3.94 -5.45 3.16
N ALA A 205 4.03 -5.32 1.83
CA ALA A 205 3.40 -4.21 1.11
C ALA A 205 1.87 -4.31 1.06
N ALA A 206 1.29 -5.52 1.05
CA ALA A 206 -0.16 -5.68 1.22
C ALA A 206 -0.64 -5.06 2.55
N MET A 207 0.19 -5.14 3.60
CA MET A 207 -0.09 -4.58 4.92
C MET A 207 0.26 -3.10 5.06
N ALA A 208 1.36 -2.64 4.46
CA ALA A 208 1.91 -1.29 4.67
C ALA A 208 0.98 -0.14 4.25
N HIS A 209 -0.04 -0.41 3.42
CA HIS A 209 -1.12 0.53 3.11
C HIS A 209 -2.50 0.03 3.55
N GLY A 210 -2.60 -1.17 4.16
CA GLY A 210 -3.86 -1.86 4.44
C GLY A 210 -4.83 -1.10 5.35
N LEU A 211 -4.34 -0.09 6.09
CA LEU A 211 -5.16 0.75 6.96
C LEU A 211 -5.48 2.14 6.40
N ASP A 212 -4.94 2.55 5.26
CA ASP A 212 -4.98 3.93 4.76
C ASP A 212 -4.49 4.96 5.80
N PHE A 213 -3.49 4.58 6.60
CA PHE A 213 -3.02 5.35 7.75
C PHE A 213 -1.56 5.87 7.60
N GLY A 214 -0.98 5.68 6.42
CA GLY A 214 0.41 6.02 6.10
C GLY A 214 0.69 7.49 5.87
N ASP A 215 1.95 7.73 5.53
CA ASP A 215 2.42 9.02 5.03
C ASP A 215 1.79 9.37 3.68
N THR A 216 1.76 10.66 3.40
CA THR A 216 1.36 11.17 2.09
C THR A 216 2.09 12.46 1.75
N HIS A 217 2.30 12.72 0.47
CA HIS A 217 2.76 14.02 0.00
C HIS A 217 1.57 14.79 -0.58
N ASP A 218 1.15 15.84 0.11
CA ASP A 218 -0.12 16.54 -0.15
C ASP A 218 -0.22 17.08 -1.58
N ARG A 219 0.82 17.77 -2.07
CA ARG A 219 0.82 18.42 -3.39
C ARG A 219 0.76 17.44 -4.56
N SER A 220 1.12 16.18 -4.36
CA SER A 220 1.05 15.14 -5.40
C SER A 220 0.08 14.01 -5.06
N THR A 221 -0.57 14.03 -3.89
CA THR A 221 -1.46 12.96 -3.40
C THR A 221 -0.81 11.56 -3.41
N MET A 222 0.49 11.48 -3.14
CA MET A 222 1.26 10.24 -3.22
C MET A 222 1.48 9.56 -1.88
N HIS A 223 1.61 8.23 -1.88
CA HIS A 223 2.06 7.41 -0.74
C HIS A 223 3.38 6.76 -1.12
N SER A 224 4.50 7.45 -0.86
CA SER A 224 5.81 7.02 -1.37
C SER A 224 6.37 5.80 -0.65
N ASN A 225 6.09 5.67 0.64
CA ASN A 225 6.78 4.72 1.49
C ASN A 225 6.11 3.33 1.52
N SER A 226 4.79 3.25 1.33
CA SER A 226 4.02 2.00 1.49
C SER A 226 4.42 0.86 0.55
N SER A 227 5.08 1.15 -0.57
CA SER A 227 5.64 0.12 -1.47
C SER A 227 7.17 0.15 -1.49
N SER A 228 7.78 1.32 -1.39
CA SER A 228 9.25 1.46 -1.38
C SER A 228 9.89 0.83 -0.15
N PHE A 229 9.32 1.02 1.04
CA PHE A 229 9.87 0.47 2.28
C PHE A 229 9.85 -1.06 2.32
N PRO A 230 8.72 -1.75 2.11
CA PRO A 230 8.69 -3.21 2.08
C PRO A 230 9.62 -3.83 1.04
N ALA A 231 9.70 -3.23 -0.16
CA ALA A 231 10.56 -3.72 -1.24
C ALA A 231 12.04 -3.56 -0.90
N ALA A 232 12.44 -2.36 -0.45
CA ALA A 232 13.83 -2.06 -0.11
C ALA A 232 14.30 -2.85 1.12
N LEU A 233 13.47 -2.98 2.16
CA LEU A 233 13.82 -3.74 3.36
C LEU A 233 14.05 -5.22 3.03
N ALA A 234 13.17 -5.83 2.24
CA ALA A 234 13.31 -7.24 1.89
C ALA A 234 14.55 -7.51 1.03
N VAL A 235 14.87 -6.63 0.08
CA VAL A 235 16.09 -6.73 -0.73
C VAL A 235 17.33 -6.50 0.13
N ALA A 236 17.29 -5.56 1.06
CA ALA A 236 18.39 -5.32 2.00
C ALA A 236 18.68 -6.56 2.87
N GLU A 237 17.63 -7.21 3.41
CA GLU A 237 17.78 -8.47 4.15
C GLU A 237 18.33 -9.61 3.27
N GLN A 238 17.88 -9.72 2.02
CA GLN A 238 18.39 -10.72 1.08
C GLN A 238 19.88 -10.56 0.79
N MET A 239 20.33 -9.31 0.65
CA MET A 239 21.74 -9.00 0.37
C MET A 239 22.63 -9.30 1.57
N GLY A 240 22.13 -9.05 2.78
CA GLY A 240 22.87 -9.15 4.03
C GLY A 240 23.94 -8.06 4.19
N GLY A 241 24.26 -7.69 5.44
CA GLY A 241 25.31 -6.69 5.72
C GLY A 241 25.02 -5.30 5.14
N VAL A 242 23.75 -4.96 4.95
CA VAL A 242 23.33 -3.63 4.51
C VAL A 242 23.22 -2.74 5.74
N ASP A 243 24.04 -1.70 5.81
CA ASP A 243 23.95 -0.69 6.87
C ASP A 243 22.70 0.19 6.71
N GLY A 244 22.33 0.88 7.78
CA GLY A 244 21.12 1.70 7.75
C GLY A 244 21.27 3.01 6.96
N ARG A 245 22.49 3.51 6.71
CA ARG A 245 22.72 4.67 5.82
C ARG A 245 22.35 4.31 4.39
N ARG A 246 22.73 3.12 3.93
CA ARG A 246 22.40 2.61 2.60
C ARG A 246 20.91 2.36 2.44
N LEU A 247 20.24 1.83 3.45
CA LEU A 247 18.78 1.69 3.45
C LEU A 247 18.09 3.06 3.39
N LEU A 248 18.46 4.00 4.26
CA LEU A 248 17.87 5.34 4.29
C LEU A 248 18.06 6.10 2.97
N THR A 249 19.26 6.04 2.39
CA THR A 249 19.55 6.66 1.08
C THR A 249 18.62 6.13 0.00
N ALA A 250 18.44 4.80 -0.07
CA ALA A 250 17.55 4.18 -1.03
C ALA A 250 16.08 4.59 -0.84
N LEU A 251 15.60 4.65 0.40
CA LEU A 251 14.21 5.05 0.70
C LEU A 251 13.95 6.52 0.37
N VAL A 252 14.88 7.42 0.70
CA VAL A 252 14.78 8.84 0.34
C VAL A 252 14.69 9.00 -1.17
N LEU A 253 15.58 8.34 -1.93
CA LEU A 253 15.56 8.39 -3.39
C LEU A 253 14.28 7.80 -3.98
N GLY A 254 13.74 6.73 -3.39
CA GLY A 254 12.45 6.17 -3.79
C GLY A 254 11.32 7.17 -3.63
N SER A 255 11.25 7.84 -2.47
CA SER A 255 10.26 8.89 -2.21
C SER A 255 10.42 10.08 -3.14
N GLU A 256 11.65 10.56 -3.32
CA GLU A 256 11.95 11.74 -4.15
C GLU A 256 11.53 11.51 -5.60
N VAL A 257 11.87 10.36 -6.18
CA VAL A 257 11.56 10.01 -7.57
C VAL A 257 10.05 9.94 -7.80
N CYS A 258 9.31 9.19 -6.96
CA CYS A 258 7.88 9.05 -7.20
C CYS A 258 7.11 10.36 -6.98
N ILE A 259 7.50 11.16 -5.98
CA ILE A 259 6.84 12.43 -5.69
C ILE A 259 7.03 13.40 -6.84
N ARG A 260 8.27 13.56 -7.35
CA ARG A 260 8.57 14.45 -8.47
C ARG A 260 7.89 14.03 -9.76
N MET A 261 7.87 12.73 -10.06
CA MET A 261 7.13 12.21 -11.20
C MET A 261 5.63 12.55 -11.10
N ALA A 262 5.04 12.41 -9.92
CA ALA A 262 3.63 12.73 -9.71
C ALA A 262 3.35 14.24 -9.75
N MET A 263 4.25 15.08 -9.22
CA MET A 263 4.12 16.56 -9.28
C MET A 263 4.18 17.11 -10.71
N ALA A 264 4.84 16.39 -11.62
CA ALA A 264 4.86 16.77 -13.03
C ALA A 264 3.50 16.55 -13.71
N ALA A 265 2.64 15.67 -13.20
CA ALA A 265 1.33 15.42 -13.78
C ALA A 265 0.44 16.67 -13.71
N GLU A 266 -0.09 17.11 -14.85
CA GLU A 266 -1.07 18.21 -14.90
C GLU A 266 -2.50 17.70 -14.79
N VAL A 267 -2.68 16.41 -15.04
CA VAL A 267 -3.94 15.69 -14.85
C VAL A 267 -3.76 14.55 -13.86
N ASN A 268 -4.74 14.42 -12.97
CA ASN A 268 -4.95 13.23 -12.17
C ASN A 268 -6.30 12.63 -12.57
N ASP A 269 -6.48 12.45 -13.88
CA ASP A 269 -7.80 12.14 -14.42
C ASP A 269 -8.08 10.64 -14.37
N ILE A 270 -8.72 10.26 -13.26
CA ILE A 270 -9.34 8.95 -13.03
C ILE A 270 -10.26 8.54 -14.20
N SER A 271 -10.77 9.49 -15.01
CA SER A 271 -11.60 9.21 -16.19
C SER A 271 -10.90 8.32 -17.22
N TYR A 272 -9.57 8.20 -17.17
CA TYR A 272 -8.82 7.29 -18.04
C TYR A 272 -8.80 5.84 -17.54
N GLY A 273 -9.43 5.56 -16.40
CA GLY A 273 -9.58 4.20 -15.85
C GLY A 273 -8.42 3.73 -14.96
N PHE A 274 -7.41 4.58 -14.73
CA PHE A 274 -6.25 4.26 -13.91
C PHE A 274 -6.30 4.93 -12.55
N TYR A 275 -5.75 4.27 -11.55
CA TYR A 275 -5.53 4.80 -10.20
C TYR A 275 -4.05 5.20 -10.03
N PRO A 276 -3.70 6.49 -10.19
CA PRO A 276 -2.31 6.88 -10.37
C PRO A 276 -1.37 6.64 -9.18
N PRO A 277 -1.78 6.76 -7.90
CA PRO A 277 -0.86 6.60 -6.77
C PRO A 277 -0.01 5.33 -6.80
N THR A 278 -0.63 4.18 -7.06
CA THR A 278 0.05 2.87 -7.14
C THR A 278 1.03 2.79 -8.33
N ILE A 279 0.72 3.50 -9.42
CA ILE A 279 1.51 3.49 -10.65
C ILE A 279 2.73 4.39 -10.49
N PHE A 280 2.61 5.53 -9.81
CA PHE A 280 3.75 6.38 -9.48
C PHE A 280 4.63 5.75 -8.40
N SER A 281 4.04 5.16 -7.35
CA SER A 281 4.79 4.52 -6.27
C SER A 281 5.65 3.34 -6.75
N SER A 282 5.29 2.70 -7.88
CA SER A 282 6.11 1.63 -8.48
C SER A 282 7.47 2.11 -8.96
N TYR A 283 7.56 3.35 -9.45
CA TYR A 283 8.85 3.94 -9.82
C TYR A 283 9.68 4.31 -8.60
N GLY A 284 9.04 4.74 -7.51
CA GLY A 284 9.71 4.96 -6.23
C GLY A 284 10.31 3.68 -5.65
N ALA A 285 9.50 2.61 -5.60
CA ALA A 285 9.99 1.29 -5.16
C ALA A 285 11.10 0.76 -6.07
N THR A 286 10.99 0.95 -7.39
CA THR A 286 12.03 0.56 -8.36
C THR A 286 13.32 1.36 -8.13
N ALA A 287 13.23 2.67 -7.89
CA ALA A 287 14.38 3.51 -7.59
C ALA A 287 15.10 3.10 -6.29
N ALA A 288 14.34 2.84 -5.22
CA ALA A 288 14.89 2.39 -3.94
C ALA A 288 15.60 1.04 -4.08
N VAL A 289 14.95 0.04 -4.69
CA VAL A 289 15.55 -1.28 -4.92
C VAL A 289 16.79 -1.17 -5.83
N ALA A 290 16.73 -0.34 -6.87
CA ALA A 290 17.86 -0.16 -7.78
C ALA A 290 19.08 0.47 -7.09
N LYS A 291 18.88 1.48 -6.22
CA LYS A 291 19.97 2.06 -5.41
C LYS A 291 20.58 1.00 -4.49
N LEU A 292 19.75 0.21 -3.80
CA LEU A 292 20.24 -0.87 -2.94
C LEU A 292 21.06 -1.89 -3.72
N MET A 293 20.56 -2.35 -4.87
CA MET A 293 21.24 -3.33 -5.72
C MET A 293 22.49 -2.79 -6.43
N GLY A 294 22.76 -1.48 -6.33
CA GLY A 294 23.92 -0.84 -6.98
C GLY A 294 23.83 -0.90 -8.50
N LEU A 295 22.63 -0.76 -9.07
CA LEU A 295 22.45 -0.81 -10.52
C LEU A 295 23.09 0.40 -11.20
N THR A 296 23.62 0.20 -12.42
CA THR A 296 24.08 1.31 -13.25
C THR A 296 22.91 2.12 -13.79
N ALA A 297 23.16 3.34 -14.27
CA ALA A 297 22.11 4.19 -14.82
C ALA A 297 21.40 3.53 -16.03
N GLU A 298 22.11 2.78 -16.87
CA GLU A 298 21.52 2.02 -17.98
C GLU A 298 20.60 0.89 -17.47
N GLN A 299 20.99 0.24 -16.38
CA GLN A 299 20.18 -0.77 -15.74
C GLN A 299 18.94 -0.15 -15.07
N ILE A 300 19.06 1.04 -14.46
CA ILE A 300 17.90 1.75 -13.87
C ILE A 300 16.89 2.15 -14.95
N VAL A 301 17.34 2.71 -16.08
CA VAL A 301 16.46 3.01 -17.22
C VAL A 301 15.77 1.75 -17.74
N SER A 302 16.50 0.62 -17.81
CA SER A 302 15.90 -0.67 -18.17
C SER A 302 14.90 -1.16 -17.11
N ALA A 303 15.19 -0.98 -15.82
CA ALA A 303 14.29 -1.33 -14.73
C ALA A 303 12.99 -0.51 -14.77
N PHE A 304 13.06 0.80 -15.03
CA PHE A 304 11.88 1.63 -15.25
C PHE A 304 11.06 1.17 -16.46
N SER A 305 11.71 0.68 -17.51
CA SER A 305 11.02 0.11 -18.68
C SER A 305 10.27 -1.18 -18.33
N PHE A 306 10.90 -2.09 -17.59
CA PHE A 306 10.23 -3.31 -17.15
C PHE A 306 9.11 -3.02 -16.16
N ASN A 307 9.30 -2.02 -15.30
CA ASN A 307 8.27 -1.56 -14.38
C ASN A 307 7.07 -0.97 -15.12
N LEU A 308 7.28 -0.18 -16.18
CA LEU A 308 6.22 0.33 -17.05
C LEU A 308 5.35 -0.78 -17.62
N CYS A 309 5.96 -1.89 -18.08
CA CYS A 309 5.26 -3.03 -18.64
C CYS A 309 4.46 -3.86 -17.61
N GLN A 310 4.57 -3.55 -16.32
CA GLN A 310 3.94 -4.30 -15.23
C GLN A 310 3.06 -3.41 -14.34
N SER A 311 3.18 -2.08 -14.45
CA SER A 311 2.51 -1.12 -13.58
C SER A 311 1.11 -0.80 -14.10
N THR A 312 0.10 -1.17 -13.33
CA THR A 312 -1.29 -0.77 -13.56
C THR A 312 -2.06 -0.85 -12.25
N CYS A 313 -3.12 -0.06 -12.13
CA CYS A 313 -4.10 -0.19 -11.08
C CYS A 313 -5.40 0.42 -11.60
N SER A 314 -6.48 -0.36 -11.62
CA SER A 314 -7.76 0.14 -12.12
C SER A 314 -8.40 1.10 -11.13
N SER A 315 -8.91 2.24 -11.60
CA SER A 315 -9.71 3.15 -10.79
C SER A 315 -11.05 2.57 -10.34
N GLU A 316 -11.46 1.41 -10.88
CA GLU A 316 -12.64 0.66 -10.43
C GLU A 316 -12.57 0.30 -8.93
N LEU A 317 -11.38 0.31 -8.33
CA LEU A 317 -11.22 0.19 -6.88
C LEU A 317 -11.98 1.26 -6.08
N MET A 318 -12.35 2.39 -6.70
CA MET A 318 -13.15 3.45 -6.07
C MET A 318 -14.66 3.25 -6.25
N ASN A 319 -15.09 2.40 -7.18
CA ASN A 319 -16.50 2.17 -7.51
C ASN A 319 -17.05 0.85 -6.93
N ASN A 320 -16.19 0.01 -6.35
CA ASN A 320 -16.60 -1.26 -5.76
C ASN A 320 -16.40 -1.26 -4.23
N LYS A 321 -17.51 -1.19 -3.49
CA LYS A 321 -17.53 -1.12 -2.02
C LYS A 321 -16.96 -2.36 -1.31
N GLN A 322 -16.87 -3.49 -2.01
CA GLN A 322 -16.39 -4.77 -1.45
C GLN A 322 -14.96 -5.08 -1.85
N THR A 323 -14.31 -4.21 -2.63
CA THR A 323 -12.97 -4.48 -3.13
C THR A 323 -11.92 -4.33 -2.02
N VAL A 324 -11.13 -5.38 -1.82
CA VAL A 324 -9.93 -5.33 -0.95
C VAL A 324 -8.73 -4.71 -1.66
N VAL A 325 -8.81 -4.46 -2.98
CA VAL A 325 -7.69 -3.97 -3.80
C VAL A 325 -7.12 -2.68 -3.22
N ARG A 326 -7.96 -1.82 -2.64
CA ARG A 326 -7.50 -0.57 -2.02
C ARG A 326 -6.48 -0.80 -0.91
N SER A 327 -6.67 -1.86 -0.12
CA SER A 327 -5.77 -2.27 0.96
C SER A 327 -4.50 -2.92 0.41
N ILE A 328 -4.65 -3.88 -0.51
CA ILE A 328 -3.56 -4.80 -0.88
C ILE A 328 -2.72 -4.37 -2.10
N ARG A 329 -3.11 -3.32 -2.82
CA ARG A 329 -2.52 -2.95 -4.13
C ARG A 329 -1.00 -2.73 -4.12
N GLU A 330 -0.43 -2.29 -3.00
CA GLU A 330 1.01 -2.03 -2.92
C GLU A 330 1.84 -3.33 -2.99
N ALA A 331 1.22 -4.50 -2.75
CA ALA A 331 1.81 -5.81 -2.98
C ALA A 331 2.26 -6.01 -4.43
N PHE A 332 1.45 -5.55 -5.40
CA PHE A 332 1.80 -5.61 -6.82
C PHE A 332 3.03 -4.75 -7.10
N THR A 333 3.01 -3.52 -6.58
CA THR A 333 4.06 -2.52 -6.74
C THR A 333 5.41 -3.02 -6.24
N ALA A 334 5.48 -3.47 -4.99
CA ALA A 334 6.72 -3.93 -4.36
C ALA A 334 7.32 -5.15 -5.10
N ARG A 335 6.48 -6.12 -5.46
CA ARG A 335 6.88 -7.31 -6.23
C ARG A 335 7.44 -6.93 -7.61
N ASN A 336 6.72 -6.07 -8.33
CA ASN A 336 7.08 -5.67 -9.69
C ASN A 336 8.38 -4.86 -9.71
N ALA A 337 8.63 -4.01 -8.70
CA ALA A 337 9.87 -3.27 -8.56
C ALA A 337 11.09 -4.21 -8.43
N ILE A 338 11.02 -5.19 -7.50
CA ILE A 338 12.08 -6.19 -7.31
C ILE A 338 12.32 -6.98 -8.60
N LEU A 339 11.27 -7.48 -9.24
CA LEU A 339 11.40 -8.24 -10.48
C LEU A 339 12.03 -7.40 -11.61
N SER A 340 11.64 -6.13 -11.73
CA SER A 340 12.19 -5.20 -12.73
C SER A 340 13.67 -4.93 -12.54
N CYS A 341 14.09 -4.68 -11.30
CA CYS A 341 15.50 -4.51 -10.96
C CYS A 341 16.31 -5.80 -11.18
N CYS A 342 15.77 -6.97 -10.82
CA CYS A 342 16.41 -8.26 -11.09
C CYS A 342 16.61 -8.51 -12.59
N MET A 343 15.62 -8.21 -13.43
CA MET A 343 15.76 -8.34 -14.89
C MET A 343 16.84 -7.41 -15.45
N ALA A 344 16.84 -6.14 -15.02
CA ALA A 344 17.86 -5.19 -15.43
C ALA A 344 19.27 -5.56 -14.94
N GLN A 345 19.41 -6.06 -13.71
CA GLN A 345 20.68 -6.53 -13.17
C GLN A 345 21.29 -7.66 -14.00
N ARG A 346 20.45 -8.51 -14.62
CA ARG A 346 20.87 -9.57 -15.56
C ARG A 346 21.26 -9.05 -16.95
N GLY A 347 21.23 -7.75 -17.18
CA GLY A 347 21.64 -7.11 -18.44
C GLY A 347 20.56 -7.12 -19.52
N LEU A 348 19.30 -7.45 -19.18
CA LEU A 348 18.19 -7.29 -20.12
C LEU A 348 17.96 -5.79 -20.35
N LYS A 349 17.84 -5.41 -21.62
CA LYS A 349 17.67 -4.01 -22.03
C LYS A 349 16.19 -3.67 -22.20
N GLY A 350 15.79 -2.54 -21.62
CA GLY A 350 14.47 -1.95 -21.77
C GLY A 350 14.39 -0.94 -22.92
N PHE A 351 13.46 0.01 -22.78
CA PHE A 351 13.33 1.17 -23.66
C PHE A 351 14.38 2.23 -23.32
N ASP A 352 14.78 3.03 -24.30
CA ASP A 352 15.75 4.12 -24.08
C ASP A 352 15.15 5.28 -23.27
N ALA A 353 13.83 5.50 -23.38
CA ALA A 353 13.08 6.58 -22.72
C ALA A 353 11.75 6.06 -22.15
N PRO A 354 11.77 5.25 -21.07
CA PRO A 354 10.55 4.69 -20.50
C PRO A 354 9.55 5.74 -19.97
N LEU A 355 10.00 6.94 -19.58
CA LEU A 355 9.10 7.95 -19.02
C LEU A 355 8.54 8.90 -20.09
N GLU A 356 9.43 9.56 -20.80
CA GLU A 356 9.18 10.63 -21.79
C GLU A 356 9.11 10.13 -23.24
N GLY A 357 9.31 8.83 -23.46
CA GLY A 357 9.31 8.22 -24.79
C GLY A 357 7.97 8.40 -25.52
N LYS A 358 7.98 8.22 -26.84
CA LYS A 358 6.79 8.28 -27.70
C LYS A 358 5.56 7.50 -27.17
N TYR A 359 5.81 6.38 -26.51
CA TYR A 359 4.80 5.54 -25.85
C TYR A 359 5.20 5.23 -24.40
N GLY A 360 5.96 6.13 -23.79
CA GLY A 360 6.44 6.02 -22.41
C GLY A 360 5.32 6.29 -21.39
N PHE A 361 5.68 6.27 -20.12
CA PHE A 361 4.77 6.46 -18.98
C PHE A 361 3.86 7.68 -19.14
N TYR A 362 4.42 8.85 -19.40
CA TYR A 362 3.65 10.09 -19.44
C TYR A 362 2.67 10.12 -20.62
N HIS A 363 3.05 9.54 -21.77
CA HIS A 363 2.14 9.37 -22.90
C HIS A 363 1.02 8.37 -22.56
N ALA A 364 1.39 7.18 -22.05
CA ALA A 364 0.48 6.07 -21.84
C ALA A 364 -0.57 6.36 -20.74
N PHE A 365 -0.17 6.98 -19.64
CA PHE A 365 -1.05 7.23 -18.50
C PHE A 365 -1.63 8.63 -18.44
N LEU A 366 -0.91 9.65 -18.94
CA LEU A 366 -1.32 11.05 -18.82
C LEU A 366 -1.66 11.70 -20.16
N ARG A 367 -1.51 10.99 -21.29
CA ARG A 367 -1.76 11.53 -22.64
C ARG A 367 -0.95 12.82 -22.91
N ASP A 368 0.31 12.80 -22.47
CA ASP A 368 1.25 13.93 -22.57
C ASP A 368 0.83 15.19 -21.79
N GLN A 369 -0.14 15.09 -20.86
CA GLN A 369 -0.53 16.19 -19.97
C GLN A 369 0.32 16.21 -18.69
N TYR A 370 1.55 16.69 -18.84
CA TYR A 370 2.51 16.84 -17.75
C TYR A 370 3.46 18.00 -18.05
N THR A 371 4.07 18.55 -17.00
CA THR A 371 5.16 19.53 -17.09
C THR A 371 6.51 18.81 -16.87
N PRO A 372 7.24 18.43 -17.93
CA PRO A 372 8.52 17.70 -17.82
C PRO A 372 9.53 18.33 -16.84
N GLU A 373 9.60 19.65 -16.78
CA GLU A 373 10.59 20.41 -16.02
C GLU A 373 10.43 20.20 -14.51
N LYS A 374 9.18 19.99 -14.05
CA LYS A 374 8.89 19.77 -12.63
C LYS A 374 9.52 18.49 -12.08
N VAL A 375 9.80 17.51 -12.94
CA VAL A 375 10.48 16.28 -12.51
C VAL A 375 11.91 16.59 -12.05
N LEU A 376 12.61 17.48 -12.75
CA LEU A 376 14.05 17.74 -12.56
C LEU A 376 14.34 19.04 -11.81
N ASP A 377 13.34 19.92 -11.63
CA ASP A 377 13.49 21.22 -10.99
C ASP A 377 14.06 21.11 -9.56
N GLY A 378 15.27 21.65 -9.34
CA GLY A 378 15.96 21.60 -8.05
C GLY A 378 16.29 20.18 -7.57
N LEU A 379 16.46 19.19 -8.47
CA LEU A 379 16.76 17.80 -8.11
C LEU A 379 18.11 17.67 -7.39
N GLY A 380 18.07 17.22 -6.13
CA GLY A 380 19.24 17.13 -5.24
C GLY A 380 19.51 18.40 -4.43
N GLU A 381 18.80 19.50 -4.70
CA GLU A 381 18.90 20.76 -3.96
C GLU A 381 17.68 20.95 -3.05
N ARG A 382 16.49 20.66 -3.58
CA ARG A 382 15.22 20.64 -2.86
C ARG A 382 14.74 19.20 -2.76
N TRP A 383 14.33 18.79 -1.56
CA TRP A 383 13.92 17.42 -1.27
C TRP A 383 12.43 17.36 -0.99
N GLU A 384 11.65 16.93 -1.98
CA GLU A 384 10.20 16.74 -1.84
C GLU A 384 9.89 15.58 -0.88
N ALA A 385 10.82 14.63 -0.72
CA ALA A 385 10.76 13.52 0.24
C ALA A 385 10.72 13.97 1.73
N ALA A 386 11.01 15.24 2.02
CA ALA A 386 10.86 15.80 3.37
C ALA A 386 9.50 16.47 3.62
N GLU A 387 8.72 16.71 2.57
CA GLU A 387 7.43 17.41 2.65
C GLU A 387 6.28 16.41 2.82
N LEU A 388 6.44 15.49 3.78
CA LEU A 388 5.46 14.43 4.05
C LEU A 388 4.52 14.82 5.19
N THR A 389 3.24 14.55 4.96
CA THR A 389 2.19 14.54 5.95
C THR A 389 2.08 13.14 6.54
N TYR A 390 2.02 13.04 7.87
CA TYR A 390 1.72 11.79 8.55
C TYR A 390 0.29 11.82 9.06
N LYS A 391 -0.54 10.90 8.56
CA LYS A 391 -1.95 10.82 8.97
C LYS A 391 -2.05 10.60 10.48
N VAL A 392 -2.80 11.46 11.17
CA VAL A 392 -3.12 11.33 12.61
C VAL A 392 -4.29 10.37 12.84
N TRP A 393 -5.24 10.35 11.92
CA TRP A 393 -6.39 9.45 11.93
C TRP A 393 -6.34 8.41 10.80
N PRO A 394 -6.74 7.14 11.04
CA PRO A 394 -6.67 6.03 10.07
C PRO A 394 -7.74 6.10 8.97
N CYS A 395 -7.85 7.24 8.30
CA CYS A 395 -8.85 7.52 7.25
C CYS A 395 -8.25 8.35 6.11
N CYS A 396 -9.03 8.54 5.04
CA CYS A 396 -8.64 9.37 3.92
C CYS A 396 -8.25 10.78 4.40
N PHE A 397 -7.19 11.35 3.84
CA PHE A 397 -6.61 12.59 4.32
C PHE A 397 -7.59 13.78 4.27
N GLY A 398 -8.52 13.80 3.31
CA GLY A 398 -9.59 14.80 3.23
C GLY A 398 -10.52 14.87 4.46
N ASN A 399 -10.54 13.84 5.32
CA ASN A 399 -11.26 13.88 6.60
C ASN A 399 -10.51 14.66 7.69
N HIS A 400 -9.20 14.89 7.56
CA HIS A 400 -8.37 15.39 8.66
C HIS A 400 -8.68 16.85 8.98
N SER A 401 -9.04 17.66 7.97
CA SER A 401 -9.45 19.06 8.19
C SER A 401 -10.82 19.16 8.87
N PRO A 402 -11.88 18.46 8.42
CA PRO A 402 -13.14 18.36 9.16
C PRO A 402 -12.97 17.86 10.60
N ILE A 403 -12.15 16.81 10.82
CA ILE A 403 -11.87 16.31 12.18
C ILE A 403 -11.18 17.38 13.04
N THR A 404 -10.13 18.04 12.50
CA THR A 404 -9.39 19.08 13.21
C THR A 404 -10.30 20.25 13.59
N ALA A 405 -11.12 20.72 12.65
CA ALA A 405 -12.09 21.80 12.88
C ALA A 405 -13.11 21.42 13.95
N THR A 406 -13.64 20.19 13.88
CA THR A 406 -14.58 19.65 14.85
C THR A 406 -13.98 19.61 16.26
N LEU A 407 -12.78 19.02 16.43
CA LEU A 407 -12.10 18.97 17.73
C LEU A 407 -11.85 20.36 18.34
N GLN A 408 -11.51 21.35 17.50
CA GLN A 408 -11.32 22.73 17.92
C GLN A 408 -12.63 23.35 18.38
N LEU A 409 -13.71 23.21 17.61
CA LEU A 409 -15.04 23.73 17.97
C LEU A 409 -15.58 23.13 19.27
N LEU A 410 -15.45 21.80 19.44
CA LEU A 410 -15.89 21.12 20.67
C LEU A 410 -15.16 21.67 21.90
N ARG A 411 -13.84 21.90 21.79
CA ARG A 411 -13.01 22.41 22.89
C ARG A 411 -13.24 23.89 23.17
N GLU A 412 -13.30 24.73 22.12
CA GLU A 412 -13.42 26.19 22.24
C GLU A 412 -14.78 26.62 22.80
N HIS A 413 -15.84 25.83 22.56
CA HIS A 413 -17.22 26.16 22.91
C HIS A 413 -17.88 25.20 23.90
N ASP A 414 -17.11 24.23 24.44
CA ASP A 414 -17.60 23.22 25.39
C ASP A 414 -18.86 22.51 24.86
N LEU A 415 -18.81 22.04 23.62
CA LEU A 415 -19.94 21.40 22.94
C LEU A 415 -19.91 19.88 23.16
N SER A 416 -21.10 19.30 23.26
CA SER A 416 -21.33 17.86 23.30
C SER A 416 -22.29 17.44 22.18
N ALA A 417 -22.40 16.13 21.92
CA ALA A 417 -23.33 15.58 20.94
C ALA A 417 -24.79 16.03 21.18
N ALA A 418 -25.18 16.24 22.43
CA ALA A 418 -26.53 16.65 22.81
C ALA A 418 -26.84 18.09 22.39
N ASP A 419 -25.83 18.96 22.28
CA ASP A 419 -26.00 20.37 21.91
C ASP A 419 -26.21 20.55 20.40
N ILE A 420 -25.86 19.55 19.57
CA ILE A 420 -25.79 19.67 18.12
C ILE A 420 -27.16 19.46 17.46
N ARG A 421 -27.62 20.48 16.72
CA ARG A 421 -28.84 20.43 15.90
C ARG A 421 -28.53 20.08 14.44
N HIS A 422 -27.50 20.69 13.86
CA HIS A 422 -27.08 20.49 12.48
C HIS A 422 -25.59 20.78 12.31
N ILE A 423 -24.96 20.11 11.34
CA ILE A 423 -23.57 20.36 10.94
C ILE A 423 -23.52 20.48 9.42
N GLU A 424 -22.82 21.51 8.95
CA GLU A 424 -22.48 21.70 7.54
C GLU A 424 -20.97 21.64 7.38
N VAL A 425 -20.49 20.81 6.45
CA VAL A 425 -19.06 20.73 6.10
C VAL A 425 -18.83 21.25 4.69
N GLU A 426 -18.09 22.34 4.57
CA GLU A 426 -17.66 22.87 3.27
C GLU A 426 -16.38 22.17 2.80
N ILE A 427 -16.38 21.72 1.54
CA ILE A 427 -15.26 21.00 0.91
C ILE A 427 -15.07 21.41 -0.56
N GLY A 428 -13.87 21.15 -1.09
CA GLY A 428 -13.53 21.35 -2.51
C GLY A 428 -13.47 20.07 -3.36
N PRO A 429 -13.07 20.19 -4.64
CA PRO A 429 -13.09 19.14 -5.67
C PRO A 429 -12.56 17.75 -5.30
N PRO A 430 -11.40 17.57 -4.64
CA PRO A 430 -10.87 16.23 -4.36
C PRO A 430 -11.67 15.46 -3.30
N ASN A 431 -12.46 16.16 -2.47
CA ASN A 431 -13.06 15.60 -1.27
C ASN A 431 -14.54 15.23 -1.45
N ILE A 432 -15.15 15.51 -2.61
CA ILE A 432 -16.56 15.15 -2.88
C ILE A 432 -16.83 13.66 -2.72
N ILE A 433 -15.84 12.82 -3.07
CA ILE A 433 -15.90 11.35 -2.90
C ILE A 433 -16.04 10.90 -1.44
N LEU A 434 -15.79 11.81 -0.47
CA LEU A 434 -15.93 11.56 0.96
C LEU A 434 -17.32 11.94 1.50
N CYS A 435 -18.12 12.63 0.67
CA CYS A 435 -19.47 13.07 0.97
C CYS A 435 -20.52 12.40 0.08
N GLU A 436 -20.16 11.92 -1.11
CA GLU A 436 -21.11 11.30 -2.04
C GLU A 436 -20.88 9.80 -2.27
N PRO A 437 -21.96 9.00 -2.42
CA PRO A 437 -23.37 9.36 -2.17
C PRO A 437 -23.66 9.59 -0.68
N LEU A 438 -24.35 10.68 -0.33
CA LEU A 438 -24.45 11.15 1.07
C LEU A 438 -25.10 10.14 2.01
N GLU A 439 -26.15 9.45 1.57
CA GLU A 439 -26.80 8.43 2.37
C GLU A 439 -25.82 7.30 2.76
N GLU A 440 -24.97 6.89 1.83
CA GLU A 440 -23.97 5.86 2.06
C GLU A 440 -22.83 6.36 2.96
N LYS A 441 -22.42 7.63 2.79
CA LYS A 441 -21.41 8.24 3.66
C LYS A 441 -21.94 8.42 5.07
N ARG A 442 -23.23 8.69 5.27
CA ARG A 442 -23.85 8.68 6.60
C ARG A 442 -23.94 7.27 7.19
N ASN A 443 -24.00 6.25 6.34
CA ASN A 443 -24.23 4.86 6.71
C ASN A 443 -23.13 3.89 6.20
N PRO A 444 -21.83 4.08 6.50
CA PRO A 444 -20.80 3.15 6.04
C PRO A 444 -21.04 1.73 6.54
N GLU A 445 -21.02 0.77 5.63
CA GLU A 445 -21.28 -0.66 5.89
C GLU A 445 -20.03 -1.45 6.31
N ASN A 446 -18.84 -0.92 6.02
CA ASN A 446 -17.57 -1.58 6.29
C ASN A 446 -16.46 -0.58 6.61
N ALA A 447 -15.31 -1.09 7.04
CA ALA A 447 -14.19 -0.28 7.50
C ALA A 447 -13.70 0.69 6.40
N ILE A 448 -13.51 0.22 5.17
CA ILE A 448 -13.03 1.08 4.08
C ILE A 448 -14.03 2.21 3.76
N ASN A 449 -15.33 1.95 3.78
CA ASN A 449 -16.34 2.99 3.57
C ASN A 449 -16.34 4.03 4.71
N GLY A 450 -16.15 3.58 5.97
CA GLY A 450 -16.03 4.49 7.12
C GLY A 450 -14.80 5.40 7.02
N LYS A 451 -13.68 4.88 6.52
CA LYS A 451 -12.44 5.66 6.28
C LYS A 451 -12.59 6.72 5.18
N PHE A 452 -13.59 6.57 4.31
CA PHE A 452 -13.89 7.48 3.20
C PHE A 452 -15.24 8.19 3.40
N SER A 453 -15.56 8.56 4.64
CA SER A 453 -16.79 9.27 4.99
C SER A 453 -16.54 10.44 5.94
N ILE A 454 -16.72 11.68 5.46
CA ILE A 454 -16.68 12.87 6.31
C ILE A 454 -17.78 12.84 7.39
N PRO A 455 -19.06 12.54 7.05
CA PRO A 455 -20.12 12.46 8.06
C PRO A 455 -19.79 11.50 9.20
N PHE A 456 -19.33 10.28 8.89
CA PHE A 456 -19.02 9.27 9.89
C PHE A 456 -17.86 9.70 10.79
N ASN A 457 -16.78 10.24 10.22
CA ASN A 457 -15.61 10.65 11.00
C ASN A 457 -15.92 11.86 11.89
N VAL A 458 -16.63 12.87 11.38
CA VAL A 458 -17.06 14.04 12.18
C VAL A 458 -17.99 13.60 13.33
N ALA A 459 -18.98 12.74 13.05
CA ALA A 459 -19.86 12.23 14.09
C ALA A 459 -19.09 11.41 15.14
N SER A 460 -18.15 10.57 14.71
CA SER A 460 -17.33 9.75 15.61
C SER A 460 -16.50 10.61 16.57
N VAL A 461 -15.93 11.72 16.10
CA VAL A 461 -15.21 12.68 16.94
C VAL A 461 -16.12 13.26 18.01
N ILE A 462 -17.34 13.66 17.65
CA ILE A 462 -18.26 14.32 18.58
C ILE A 462 -18.77 13.33 19.64
N VAL A 463 -19.05 12.08 19.26
CA VAL A 463 -19.61 11.07 20.17
C VAL A 463 -18.54 10.39 21.02
N LYS A 464 -17.39 10.04 20.42
CA LYS A 464 -16.33 9.26 21.09
C LYS A 464 -15.13 10.11 21.50
N GLY A 465 -15.13 11.40 21.19
CA GLY A 465 -14.06 12.35 21.49
C GLY A 465 -12.87 12.28 20.53
N ASN A 466 -12.72 11.21 19.74
CA ASN A 466 -11.65 11.06 18.75
C ASN A 466 -11.96 9.95 17.72
N VAL A 467 -11.27 9.97 16.59
CA VAL A 467 -11.12 8.80 15.71
C VAL A 467 -9.83 8.07 16.10
N THR A 468 -9.85 6.75 16.12
CA THR A 468 -8.71 5.89 16.49
C THR A 468 -8.63 4.70 15.56
N ILE A 469 -7.61 3.86 15.70
CA ILE A 469 -7.48 2.62 14.93
C ILE A 469 -8.67 1.66 15.11
N ASP A 470 -9.38 1.76 16.24
CA ASP A 470 -10.54 0.94 16.57
C ASP A 470 -11.87 1.50 16.03
N SER A 471 -11.88 2.75 15.54
CA SER A 471 -13.09 3.47 15.13
C SER A 471 -13.84 2.85 13.94
N PHE A 472 -13.19 1.96 13.20
CA PHE A 472 -13.76 1.30 12.02
C PHE A 472 -14.16 -0.16 12.27
N SER A 473 -14.22 -0.57 13.53
CA SER A 473 -14.80 -1.86 13.92
C SER A 473 -16.30 -1.91 13.61
N ASP A 474 -16.82 -3.12 13.37
CA ASP A 474 -18.24 -3.34 13.09
C ASP A 474 -19.16 -2.73 14.18
N ALA A 475 -18.76 -2.84 15.44
CA ALA A 475 -19.49 -2.28 16.57
C ALA A 475 -19.61 -0.75 16.52
N LEU A 476 -18.53 -0.04 16.14
CA LEU A 476 -18.54 1.42 16.06
C LEU A 476 -19.14 1.93 14.76
N LEU A 477 -19.02 1.17 13.67
CA LEU A 477 -19.75 1.47 12.43
C LEU A 477 -21.25 1.50 12.70
N HIS A 478 -21.78 0.56 13.48
CA HIS A 478 -23.21 0.44 13.78
C HIS A 478 -23.65 1.10 15.10
N ASP A 479 -22.80 1.94 15.70
CA ASP A 479 -23.12 2.62 16.96
C ASP A 479 -24.30 3.60 16.78
N PRO A 480 -25.39 3.45 17.56
CA PRO A 480 -26.62 4.23 17.34
C PRO A 480 -26.43 5.73 17.59
N ASP A 481 -25.52 6.14 18.49
CA ASP A 481 -25.27 7.55 18.77
C ASP A 481 -24.50 8.21 17.62
N ILE A 482 -23.53 7.48 17.05
CA ILE A 482 -22.81 7.93 15.85
C ILE A 482 -23.79 8.03 14.68
N ARG A 483 -24.61 7.01 14.43
CA ARG A 483 -25.61 6.99 13.35
C ARG A 483 -26.65 8.11 13.47
N ALA A 484 -27.11 8.39 14.68
CA ALA A 484 -28.04 9.48 14.93
C ALA A 484 -27.42 10.85 14.59
N LEU A 485 -26.12 11.02 14.83
CA LEU A 485 -25.44 12.27 14.54
C LEU A 485 -25.07 12.40 13.06
N THR A 486 -24.69 11.32 12.35
CA THR A 486 -24.39 11.40 10.91
C THR A 486 -25.58 11.90 10.10
N ALA A 487 -26.81 11.57 10.52
CA ALA A 487 -28.05 12.05 9.90
C ALA A 487 -28.21 13.58 9.93
N LYS A 488 -27.48 14.28 10.81
CA LYS A 488 -27.51 15.75 10.96
C LYS A 488 -26.39 16.46 10.20
N ILE A 489 -25.55 15.73 9.46
CA ILE A 489 -24.35 16.26 8.81
C ILE A 489 -24.59 16.36 7.30
N ASP A 490 -24.67 17.57 6.78
CA ASP A 490 -24.69 17.87 5.35
C ASP A 490 -23.34 18.46 4.90
N TYR A 491 -23.19 18.65 3.60
CA TYR A 491 -21.99 19.25 3.02
C TYR A 491 -22.34 20.33 2.00
N VAL A 492 -21.41 21.28 1.82
CA VAL A 492 -21.43 22.24 0.72
C VAL A 492 -20.19 22.00 -0.13
N TYR A 493 -20.39 21.84 -1.43
CA TYR A 493 -19.32 21.60 -2.39
C TYR A 493 -18.98 22.87 -3.17
N HIS A 494 -17.73 23.29 -3.07
CA HIS A 494 -17.19 24.44 -3.78
C HIS A 494 -16.33 23.99 -4.96
N GLU A 495 -16.95 23.84 -6.13
CA GLU A 495 -16.27 23.41 -7.37
C GLU A 495 -15.20 24.41 -7.83
N ASP A 496 -15.36 25.68 -7.47
CA ASP A 496 -14.52 26.81 -7.86
C ASP A 496 -13.25 26.97 -7.00
N TRP A 497 -13.09 26.18 -5.93
CA TRP A 497 -11.88 26.22 -5.12
C TRP A 497 -10.65 25.81 -5.95
N PRO A 498 -9.55 26.58 -5.87
CA PRO A 498 -8.39 26.36 -6.72
C PRO A 498 -7.67 25.06 -6.37
N ARG A 499 -6.90 24.52 -7.32
CA ARG A 499 -5.93 23.45 -7.01
C ARG A 499 -4.96 23.93 -5.92
N GLY A 500 -4.52 23.03 -5.04
CA GLY A 500 -3.72 23.38 -3.86
C GLY A 500 -4.54 23.64 -2.60
N THR A 501 -5.87 23.50 -2.64
CA THR A 501 -6.76 23.61 -1.48
C THR A 501 -7.34 22.26 -1.06
N GLU A 502 -6.66 21.16 -1.37
CA GLU A 502 -7.12 19.79 -1.09
C GLU A 502 -7.35 19.55 0.41
N THR A 503 -6.62 20.28 1.24
CA THR A 503 -6.67 20.25 2.71
C THR A 503 -7.63 21.27 3.31
N TRP A 504 -8.33 22.07 2.53
CA TRP A 504 -9.23 23.09 3.08
C TRP A 504 -10.57 22.46 3.46
N ALA A 505 -11.09 22.83 4.63
CA ALA A 505 -12.48 22.54 5.01
C ALA A 505 -12.99 23.59 6.01
N THR A 506 -14.27 23.91 5.94
CA THR A 506 -14.97 24.68 6.98
C THR A 506 -16.02 23.78 7.62
N VAL A 507 -16.04 23.71 8.94
CA VAL A 507 -17.13 23.06 9.68
C VAL A 507 -17.96 24.13 10.35
N ARG A 508 -19.28 24.10 10.11
CA ARG A 508 -20.25 24.93 10.81
C ARG A 508 -21.16 24.05 11.65
N MET A 509 -21.39 24.45 12.90
CA MET A 509 -22.27 23.75 13.84
C MET A 509 -23.37 24.69 14.31
N ASP A 510 -24.62 24.31 14.04
CA ASP A 510 -25.78 24.94 14.65
C ASP A 510 -26.14 24.16 15.92
N THR A 511 -26.12 24.85 17.06
CA THR A 511 -26.24 24.24 18.38
C THR A 511 -27.27 24.94 19.25
N ASP A 512 -27.63 24.32 20.38
CA ASP A 512 -28.42 24.97 21.42
C ASP A 512 -27.72 26.19 22.05
N LYS A 513 -26.38 26.27 21.92
CA LYS A 513 -25.54 27.35 22.46
C LYS A 513 -25.23 28.46 21.43
N GLY A 514 -25.74 28.33 20.20
CA GLY A 514 -25.49 29.27 19.10
C GLY A 514 -24.88 28.60 17.88
N ARG A 515 -24.47 29.42 16.91
CA ARG A 515 -23.82 28.98 15.67
C ARG A 515 -22.32 29.24 15.76
N PHE A 516 -21.52 28.22 15.47
CA PHE A 516 -20.07 28.28 15.52
C PHE A 516 -19.47 27.75 14.22
N GLU A 517 -18.34 28.29 13.80
CA GLU A 517 -17.65 27.85 12.58
C GLU A 517 -16.13 27.87 12.74
N LYS A 518 -15.47 26.96 12.01
CA LYS A 518 -14.01 26.89 11.95
C LYS A 518 -13.55 26.44 10.58
N THR A 519 -12.63 27.21 9.99
CA THR A 519 -11.93 26.84 8.75
C THR A 519 -10.54 26.32 9.08
N VAL A 520 -10.19 25.16 8.53
CA VAL A 520 -8.85 24.56 8.62
C VAL A 520 -8.27 24.45 7.23
N LYS A 521 -7.04 24.96 7.06
CA LYS A 521 -6.27 24.86 5.81
C LYS A 521 -5.11 23.86 5.91
N SER A 522 -4.60 23.64 7.11
CA SER A 522 -3.49 22.74 7.38
C SER A 522 -3.83 21.88 8.60
N PRO A 523 -4.44 20.70 8.39
CA PRO A 523 -4.84 19.84 9.49
C PRO A 523 -3.62 19.30 10.24
N PHE A 524 -3.87 18.78 11.43
CA PHE A 524 -2.83 18.17 12.26
C PHE A 524 -2.20 16.97 11.53
N GLY A 525 -0.87 16.88 11.55
CA GLY A 525 -0.08 15.89 10.82
C GLY A 525 0.64 16.41 9.57
N THR A 526 0.25 17.59 9.06
CA THR A 526 0.92 18.25 7.92
C THR A 526 2.28 18.84 8.30
N PRO A 527 3.19 19.12 7.35
CA PRO A 527 4.43 19.86 7.63
C PRO A 527 4.19 21.21 8.34
N ALA A 528 3.09 21.90 8.03
CA ALA A 528 2.71 23.17 8.64
C ALA A 528 2.08 23.03 10.04
N ASN A 529 1.62 21.83 10.40
CA ASN A 529 1.02 21.52 11.71
C ASN A 529 1.40 20.09 12.14
N PRO A 530 2.69 19.83 12.41
CA PRO A 530 3.22 18.47 12.50
C PRO A 530 2.87 17.80 13.84
N MET A 531 2.85 16.46 13.84
CA MET A 531 2.89 15.69 15.08
C MET A 531 4.23 15.91 15.79
N ASP A 532 4.16 16.09 17.12
CA ASP A 532 5.35 15.96 17.96
C ASP A 532 5.77 14.48 18.11
N ALA A 533 6.94 14.25 18.70
CA ALA A 533 7.48 12.90 18.86
C ALA A 533 6.56 11.99 19.71
N ALA A 534 5.90 12.55 20.74
CA ALA A 534 5.04 11.78 21.63
C ALA A 534 3.76 11.33 20.93
N ALA A 535 3.14 12.21 20.12
CA ALA A 535 1.99 11.87 19.29
C ALA A 535 2.34 10.82 18.25
N PHE A 536 3.52 10.92 17.63
CA PHE A 536 4.00 9.94 16.66
C PHE A 536 4.24 8.56 17.28
N GLU A 537 4.85 8.52 18.47
CA GLU A 537 5.06 7.27 19.20
C GLU A 537 3.74 6.65 19.67
N ALA A 538 2.79 7.47 20.12
CA ALA A 538 1.46 7.00 20.47
C ALA A 538 0.72 6.40 19.26
N LYS A 539 0.90 6.99 18.06
CA LYS A 539 0.41 6.40 16.80
C LYS A 539 1.03 5.01 16.57
N PHE A 540 2.37 4.92 16.64
CA PHE A 540 3.07 3.64 16.48
C PHE A 540 2.58 2.59 17.48
N ASP A 541 2.53 2.93 18.77
CA ASP A 541 2.11 2.02 19.84
C ASP A 541 0.65 1.58 19.64
N SER A 542 -0.24 2.49 19.18
CA SER A 542 -1.64 2.17 18.86
C SER A 542 -1.77 1.16 17.73
N CYS A 543 -0.96 1.27 16.68
CA CYS A 543 -0.96 0.30 15.59
C CYS A 543 -0.31 -1.02 16.01
N ALA A 544 0.81 -0.97 16.72
CA ALA A 544 1.54 -2.14 17.19
C ALA A 544 0.73 -3.00 18.17
N ALA A 545 -0.17 -2.38 18.95
CA ALA A 545 -1.11 -3.10 19.81
C ALA A 545 -2.07 -4.04 19.05
N LYS A 546 -2.17 -3.91 17.72
CA LYS A 546 -3.00 -4.75 16.84
C LYS A 546 -2.17 -5.74 16.02
N ALA A 547 -0.88 -5.91 16.31
CA ALA A 547 -0.03 -6.89 15.64
C ALA A 547 -0.57 -8.32 15.79
N ALA A 548 -0.55 -9.09 14.70
CA ALA A 548 -0.98 -10.50 14.68
C ALA A 548 -0.16 -11.35 15.66
N CYS A 549 1.14 -11.08 15.77
CA CYS A 549 1.99 -11.54 16.87
C CYS A 549 2.20 -10.38 17.85
N PRO A 550 1.61 -10.43 19.06
CA PRO A 550 1.79 -9.39 20.08
C PRO A 550 3.26 -9.18 20.44
N LYS A 551 3.65 -7.91 20.61
CA LYS A 551 5.00 -7.53 21.06
C LYS A 551 4.96 -6.96 22.47
N THR A 552 6.00 -7.22 23.25
CA THR A 552 6.15 -6.62 24.59
C THR A 552 6.54 -5.16 24.47
N LYS A 553 6.34 -4.39 25.55
CA LYS A 553 6.75 -2.99 25.59
C LYS A 553 8.24 -2.82 25.29
N GLU A 554 9.08 -3.70 25.81
CA GLU A 554 10.52 -3.69 25.61
C GLU A 554 10.88 -3.90 24.14
N GLN A 555 10.16 -4.78 23.43
CA GLN A 555 10.35 -4.98 21.98
C GLN A 555 9.94 -3.74 21.18
N LEU A 556 8.81 -3.11 21.54
CA LEU A 556 8.35 -1.88 20.89
C LEU A 556 9.33 -0.72 21.11
N ASP A 557 9.85 -0.58 22.33
CA ASP A 557 10.86 0.43 22.66
C ASP A 557 12.19 0.15 21.95
N ALA A 558 12.56 -1.13 21.77
CA ALA A 558 13.73 -1.53 20.98
C ALA A 558 13.57 -1.18 19.49
N ILE A 559 12.39 -1.40 18.90
CA ILE A 559 12.10 -1.01 17.51
C ILE A 559 12.21 0.51 17.35
N LYS A 560 11.55 1.28 18.23
CA LYS A 560 11.63 2.76 18.23
C LYS A 560 13.07 3.23 18.34
N SER A 561 13.85 2.62 19.24
CA SER A 561 15.28 2.92 19.41
C SER A 561 16.09 2.61 18.14
N ALA A 562 15.92 1.43 17.55
CA ALA A 562 16.62 1.02 16.33
C ALA A 562 16.31 1.94 15.15
N VAL A 563 15.05 2.38 14.98
CA VAL A 563 14.68 3.32 13.91
C VAL A 563 15.27 4.72 14.14
N ARG A 564 15.28 5.24 15.38
CA ARG A 564 15.88 6.55 15.70
C ARG A 564 17.36 6.62 15.33
N ARG A 565 18.09 5.52 15.54
CA ARG A 565 19.52 5.40 15.21
C ARG A 565 19.80 4.63 13.92
N LEU A 566 18.82 4.54 13.02
CA LEU A 566 18.92 3.73 11.81
C LEU A 566 20.17 4.09 10.99
N ASP A 567 20.47 5.37 10.87
CA ASP A 567 21.68 5.92 10.21
C ASP A 567 23.02 5.55 10.87
N THR A 568 23.01 4.94 12.05
CA THR A 568 24.21 4.45 12.73
C THR A 568 24.21 2.93 12.90
N LEU A 569 23.27 2.20 12.28
CA LEU A 569 23.28 0.74 12.30
C LEU A 569 24.27 0.22 11.27
N ASP A 570 25.23 -0.59 11.71
CA ASP A 570 26.16 -1.29 10.82
C ASP A 570 25.47 -2.39 9.99
N ASP A 571 24.36 -2.94 10.50
CA ASP A 571 23.54 -3.91 9.80
C ASP A 571 22.05 -3.75 10.18
N ILE A 572 21.19 -3.60 9.17
CA ILE A 572 19.73 -3.52 9.34
C ILE A 572 19.11 -4.80 9.89
N ALA A 573 19.83 -5.92 9.92
CA ALA A 573 19.41 -7.14 10.62
C ALA A 573 19.12 -6.90 12.11
N GLU A 574 19.76 -5.90 12.74
CA GLU A 574 19.43 -5.49 14.11
C GLU A 574 17.98 -5.00 14.22
N LEU A 575 17.49 -4.25 13.22
CA LEU A 575 16.09 -3.83 13.17
C LEU A 575 15.19 -5.00 12.77
N THR A 576 15.51 -5.74 11.69
CA THR A 576 14.57 -6.74 11.15
C THR A 576 14.35 -7.93 12.06
N ALA A 577 15.33 -8.27 12.91
CA ALA A 577 15.16 -9.28 13.96
C ALA A 577 14.08 -8.92 15.00
N LEU A 578 13.68 -7.65 15.09
CA LEU A 578 12.64 -7.17 16.00
C LEU A 578 11.23 -7.14 15.37
N LEU A 579 11.12 -7.23 14.03
CA LEU A 579 9.89 -6.95 13.28
C LEU A 579 8.88 -8.10 13.24
#